data_AF-A0A6B3I5W3-F1
#
_entry.id   AF-A0A6B3I5W3-F1
#
_cell.length_a   1.000
_cell.length_b   1.000
_cell.length_c   1.000
_cell.angle_alpha   90.00
_cell.angle_beta   90.00
_cell.angle_gamma   90.00
#
_symmetry.space_group_name_H-M   'P 1'
#
loop_
_entity.id
_entity.type
_entity.pdbx_description
1 polymer ?
#
loop_
_entity_poly.entity_id
_entity_poly.type
_entity_poly.pdbx_seq_one_letter_code
_entity_poly.pdbx_strand_id
1 'polypeptide(L)' 'MSRLLHRDDAPPVPANELFVRSADGSRIHVELHGPEDAPAVVLAHGWTCNTHFWAAQIRDLAA' A
#
# COMPACT_ATOMS: atom_id res chain seq x y z
N MET A 1 -12.44 -29.19 1.94
CA MET A 1 -11.06 -28.72 1.67
C MET A 1 -11.01 -28.10 0.28
N SER A 2 -10.24 -27.02 0.10
CA SER A 2 -10.01 -26.31 -1.19
C SER A 2 -11.01 -25.20 -1.60
N ARG A 3 -11.20 -24.16 -0.77
CA ARG A 3 -11.76 -22.87 -1.25
C ARG A 3 -10.89 -21.65 -0.87
N LEU A 4 -9.71 -21.86 -0.30
CA LEU A 4 -8.80 -20.81 0.19
C LEU A 4 -7.70 -20.41 -0.80
N LEU A 5 -7.76 -20.83 -2.06
CA LEU A 5 -6.67 -20.62 -3.03
C LEU A 5 -7.10 -19.91 -4.32
N HIS A 6 -8.27 -19.24 -4.36
CA HIS A 6 -8.49 -18.27 -5.43
C HIS A 6 -7.85 -16.95 -5.03
N ARG A 7 -6.55 -16.87 -5.28
CA ARG A 7 -5.72 -15.69 -5.12
C ARG A 7 -5.84 -14.85 -6.39
N ASP A 8 -6.90 -14.05 -6.47
CA ASP A 8 -6.89 -12.81 -7.25
C ASP A 8 -6.24 -11.69 -6.39
N ASP A 9 -5.10 -12.01 -5.76
CA ASP A 9 -4.51 -11.23 -4.67
C ASP A 9 -3.25 -10.47 -5.07
N ALA A 10 -3.03 -10.30 -6.38
CA ALA A 10 -1.97 -9.43 -6.86
C ALA A 10 -2.11 -8.06 -6.16
N PRO A 11 -1.01 -7.53 -5.61
CA PRO A 11 -1.01 -6.19 -5.02
C PRO A 11 -1.51 -5.18 -6.07
N PRO A 12 -2.33 -4.20 -5.68
CA PRO A 12 -2.66 -3.09 -6.56
C PRO A 12 -1.39 -2.44 -7.10
N VAL A 13 -1.37 -2.10 -8.38
CA VAL A 13 -0.24 -1.38 -8.97
C VAL A 13 -0.34 0.08 -8.51
N PRO A 14 0.72 0.64 -7.90
CA PRO A 14 0.70 2.02 -7.46
C PRO A 14 0.61 2.99 -8.65
N ALA A 15 -0.10 4.10 -8.45
CA ALA A 15 -0.12 5.19 -9.41
C ALA A 15 1.24 5.91 -9.46
N ASN A 16 1.94 5.95 -8.32
CA ASN A 16 3.30 6.47 -8.22
C ASN A 16 4.07 5.77 -7.10
N GLU A 17 5.38 5.67 -7.26
CA GLU A 17 6.29 5.06 -6.30
C GLU A 17 7.47 6.03 -6.06
N LEU A 18 7.73 6.35 -4.81
CA LEU A 18 8.75 7.32 -4.44
C LEU A 18 9.48 6.96 -3.15
N PHE A 19 10.55 7.70 -2.88
CA PHE A 19 11.22 7.68 -1.58
C PHE A 19 11.03 9.00 -0.87
N VAL A 20 10.65 8.93 0.41
CA VAL A 20 10.62 10.09 1.31
C VAL A 20 11.74 9.96 2.34
N ARG A 21 12.16 11.10 2.91
CA ARG A 21 13.11 11.12 4.02
C ARG A 21 12.36 11.32 5.33
N SER A 22 12.57 10.40 6.27
CA SER A 22 12.10 10.52 7.64
C SER A 22 12.91 11.58 8.40
N ALA A 23 12.41 12.02 9.55
CA ALA A 23 13.05 13.02 10.40
C ALA A 23 14.44 12.57 10.90
N ASP A 24 14.68 11.27 11.02
CA ASP A 24 15.97 10.66 11.36
C ASP A 24 16.93 10.53 10.15
N GLY A 25 16.52 10.99 8.98
CA GLY A 25 17.27 10.90 7.73
C GLY A 25 17.09 9.57 6.97
N SER A 26 16.38 8.60 7.55
CA SER A 26 16.11 7.31 6.90
C SER A 26 15.32 7.50 5.61
N ARG A 27 15.66 6.74 4.56
CA ARG A 27 14.90 6.68 3.32
C ARG A 27 13.76 5.66 3.46
N ILE A 28 12.53 6.10 3.23
CA ILE A 28 11.33 5.26 3.30
C ILE A 28 10.76 5.14 1.88
N HIS A 29 10.52 3.91 1.46
CA HIS A 29 9.76 3.59 0.24
C HIS A 29 8.28 3.86 0.48
N VAL A 30 7.62 4.53 -0.47
CA VAL A 30 6.22 4.91 -0.40
C VAL A 30 5.57 4.66 -1.75
N GLU A 31 4.37 4.08 -1.70
CA GLU A 31 3.48 3.90 -2.83
C GLU A 31 2.27 4.83 -2.68
N LEU A 32 1.88 5.52 -3.76
CA LEU A 32 0.66 6.32 -3.84
C LEU A 32 -0.39 5.58 -4.66
N HIS A 33 -1.60 5.51 -4.12
CA HIS A 33 -2.75 4.85 -4.72
C HIS A 33 -3.95 5.82 -4.71
N GLY A 34 -4.73 5.83 -5.79
CA GLY A 34 -5.92 6.68 -5.93
C GLY A 34 -5.65 8.08 -6.52
N PRO A 35 -6.68 8.94 -6.62
CA PRO A 35 -6.60 10.27 -7.21
C PRO A 35 -5.72 11.24 -6.41
N GLU A 36 -5.01 12.14 -7.09
CA GLU A 36 -4.12 13.13 -6.45
C GLU A 36 -4.86 14.18 -5.61
N ASP A 37 -6.13 14.48 -5.95
CA ASP A 37 -6.97 15.48 -5.29
C ASP A 37 -7.90 14.93 -4.21
N ALA A 38 -7.81 13.63 -3.91
CA ALA A 38 -8.58 12.98 -2.84
C ALA A 38 -7.98 13.24 -1.44
N PRO A 39 -8.79 13.17 -0.35
CA PRO A 39 -8.27 13.23 1.01
C PRO A 39 -7.24 12.13 1.30
N ALA A 40 -6.10 12.49 1.88
CA ALA A 40 -5.02 11.55 2.14
C ALA A 40 -5.31 10.60 3.31
N VAL A 41 -5.04 9.31 3.10
CA VAL A 41 -4.98 8.27 4.15
C VAL A 41 -3.58 7.66 4.15
N VAL A 42 -2.92 7.61 5.32
CA VAL A 42 -1.58 7.03 5.45
C VAL A 42 -1.67 5.65 6.10
N LEU A 43 -1.23 4.62 5.38
CA LEU A 43 -1.13 3.25 5.89
C LEU A 43 0.32 2.95 6.27
N ALA A 44 0.59 2.79 7.57
CA ALA A 44 1.91 2.42 8.09
C ALA A 44 1.88 0.98 8.60
N HIS A 45 2.76 0.13 8.09
CA HIS A 45 2.81 -1.27 8.48
C HIS A 45 3.62 -1.49 9.78
N GLY A 46 3.42 -2.64 10.42
CA GLY A 46 4.17 -3.05 11.60
C GLY A 46 5.51 -3.72 11.27
N TRP A 47 6.22 -4.14 12.32
CA TRP A 47 7.44 -4.94 12.18
C TRP A 47 7.14 -6.25 11.43
N THR A 48 8.06 -6.69 10.56
CA THR A 48 7.97 -7.88 9.70
C THR A 48 6.89 -7.83 8.59
N CYS A 49 6.25 -6.68 8.38
CA CYS A 49 5.27 -6.46 7.32
C CYS A 49 5.85 -5.61 6.16
N ASN A 50 5.09 -5.48 5.07
CA ASN A 50 5.36 -4.55 3.96
C ASN A 50 4.03 -4.00 3.38
N THR A 51 4.09 -3.21 2.31
CA THR A 51 2.91 -2.58 1.67
C THR A 51 1.85 -3.58 1.22
N HIS A 52 2.22 -4.81 0.84
CA HIS A 52 1.29 -5.81 0.33
C HIS A 52 0.25 -6.27 1.36
N PHE A 53 0.50 -6.09 2.67
CA PHE A 53 -0.47 -6.38 3.72
C PHE A 53 -1.77 -5.58 3.57
N TRP A 54 -1.71 -4.44 2.89
CA TRP A 54 -2.83 -3.53 2.69
C TRP A 54 -3.58 -3.72 1.37
N ALA A 55 -3.30 -4.78 0.60
CA ALA A 55 -3.87 -4.95 -0.75
C ALA A 55 -5.42 -4.85 -0.78
N ALA A 56 -6.11 -5.35 0.25
CA ALA A 56 -7.57 -5.24 0.34
C ALA A 56 -8.02 -3.81 0.63
N GLN A 57 -7.40 -3.16 1.63
CA GLN A 57 -7.72 -1.79 2.02
C GLN A 57 -7.43 -0.81 0.89
N ILE A 58 -6.32 -0.99 0.17
CA ILE A 58 -5.97 -0.15 -0.98
C ILE A 58 -7.03 -0.27 -2.07
N ARG A 59 -7.52 -1.48 -2.39
CA ARG A 59 -8.61 -1.64 -3.39
C ARG A 59 -9.88 -0.90 -3.00
N ASP A 60 -10.23 -0.90 -1.71
CA ASP A 60 -11.46 -0.29 -1.23
C ASP A 60 -11.33 1.25 -1.09
N LEU A 61 -10.14 1.75 -0.71
CA LEU A 61 -9.90 3.17 -0.43
C LEU A 61 -9.44 3.98 -1.65
N ALA A 62 -8.84 3.34 -2.65
CA ALA A 62 -8.26 4.01 -3.83
C ALA A 62 -9.21 4.08 -5.04
N ALA A 63 -10.45 3.59 -4.89
CA ALA A 63 -11.47 3.57 -5.93
C ALA A 63 -12.09 4.94 -6.23
#